data_AF-A0A944Y7C5-F1
#
_entry.id   AF-A0A944Y7C5-F1
#
_cell.length_a   1.000
_cell.length_b   1.000
_cell.length_c   1.000
_cell.angle_alpha   90.00
_cell.angle_beta   90.00
_cell.angle_gamma   90.00
#
_symmetry.space_group_name_H-M   'P 1'
#
loop_
_entity.id
_entity.type
_entity.pdbx_description
1 polymer ?
#
loop_
_entity_poly.entity_id
_entity_poly.type
_entity_poly.pdbx_seq_one_letter_code
_entity_poly.pdbx_strand_id
1 'polypeptide(L)'
;MSLNDKLNQSMSDRNVDDYLDLLHEDFVVTFHKSGSTFSKTEWASMVSGMMENEKFIQESSRCIYENDDVLVQHAFMSYPDDSREAVMLVAMLKDGKIISMETGATPLE
;
A
#
# COMPACT_ATOMS: atom_id res chain seq x y z
N MET A 1 -2.02 12.72 12.99
CA MET A 1 -2.45 11.75 11.96
C MET A 1 -1.80 10.43 12.29
N SER A 2 -2.59 9.37 12.30
CA SER A 2 -2.04 8.02 12.40
C SER A 2 -1.27 7.67 11.12
N LEU A 3 -0.51 6.57 11.12
CA LEU A 3 0.17 6.10 9.91
C LEU A 3 -0.85 5.73 8.82
N ASN A 4 -1.97 5.12 9.20
CA ASN A 4 -3.09 4.88 8.28
C ASN A 4 -3.59 6.18 7.62
N ASP A 5 -3.78 7.25 8.39
CA ASP A 5 -4.24 8.53 7.83
C ASP A 5 -3.24 9.07 6.81
N LYS A 6 -1.93 9.00 7.11
CA LYS A 6 -0.87 9.48 6.21
C LYS A 6 -0.79 8.65 4.92
N LEU A 7 -0.90 7.33 5.01
CA LEU A 7 -0.95 6.44 3.86
C LEU A 7 -2.15 6.75 2.95
N ASN A 8 -3.34 6.90 3.53
CA ASN A 8 -4.53 7.20 2.75
C ASN A 8 -4.45 8.60 2.12
N GLN A 9 -3.90 9.58 2.84
CA GLN A 9 -3.69 10.93 2.30
C GLN A 9 -2.70 10.92 1.13
N SER A 10 -1.54 10.28 1.26
CA SER A 10 -0.55 10.24 0.18
C SER A 10 -1.06 9.49 -1.06
N MET A 11 -1.84 8.41 -0.88
CA MET A 11 -2.53 7.72 -1.98
C MET A 11 -3.59 8.61 -2.65
N SER A 12 -4.38 9.33 -1.86
CA SER A 12 -5.42 10.25 -2.36
C SER A 12 -4.82 11.43 -3.13
N ASP A 13 -3.76 12.02 -2.60
CA ASP A 13 -3.05 13.15 -3.22
C ASP A 13 -2.12 12.70 -4.34
N ARG A 14 -1.94 11.38 -4.51
CA ARG A 14 -0.99 10.75 -5.45
C ARG A 14 0.43 11.27 -5.24
N ASN A 15 0.77 11.62 -3.99
CA ASN A 15 2.08 12.12 -3.61
C ASN A 15 2.99 10.93 -3.26
N VAL A 16 3.76 10.51 -4.26
CA VAL A 16 4.71 9.40 -4.15
C VAL A 16 5.76 9.67 -3.09
N ASP A 17 6.29 10.89 -3.01
CA ASP A 17 7.36 11.22 -2.05
C ASP A 17 6.85 11.08 -0.61
N ASP A 18 5.67 11.63 -0.31
CA ASP A 18 5.04 11.49 1.00
C ASP A 18 4.76 10.02 1.34
N TYR A 19 4.36 9.20 0.34
CA TYR A 19 4.17 7.76 0.53
C TYR A 19 5.49 7.03 0.85
N LEU A 20 6.54 7.30 0.07
CA LEU A 20 7.85 6.64 0.22
C LEU A 20 8.58 7.02 1.51
N ASP A 21 8.29 8.21 2.04
CA ASP A 21 8.82 8.67 3.33
C ASP A 21 8.28 7.87 4.52
N LEU A 22 7.09 7.28 4.38
CA LEU A 22 6.50 6.38 5.39
C LEU A 22 7.17 5.01 5.43
N LEU A 23 7.93 4.64 4.40
CA LEU A 23 8.60 3.35 4.30
C LEU A 23 10.00 3.43 4.92
N HIS A 24 10.37 2.44 5.72
CA HIS A 24 11.72 2.28 6.26
C HIS A 24 12.72 2.05 5.12
N GLU A 25 14.01 2.36 5.29
CA GLU A 25 15.04 2.15 4.25
C GLU A 25 15.13 0.69 3.79
N ASP A 26 15.13 -0.25 4.74
CA ASP A 26 15.10 -1.70 4.52
C ASP A 26 13.71 -2.27 4.18
N PHE A 27 12.79 -1.44 3.67
CA PHE A 27 11.42 -1.89 3.38
C PHE A 27 11.38 -3.04 2.36
N VAL A 28 10.50 -4.00 2.63
CA VAL A 28 10.15 -5.09 1.71
C VAL A 28 8.63 -5.23 1.56
N VAL A 29 8.18 -5.56 0.36
CA VAL A 29 6.76 -5.86 0.10
C VAL A 29 6.59 -7.23 -0.54
N THR A 30 5.64 -8.01 -0.04
CA THR A 30 5.30 -9.33 -0.56
C THR A 30 3.86 -9.36 -1.06
N PHE A 31 3.68 -9.84 -2.30
CA PHE A 31 2.38 -10.01 -2.93
C PHE A 31 1.98 -11.49 -2.86
N HIS A 32 1.07 -11.85 -1.96
CA HIS A 32 0.68 -13.25 -1.77
C HIS A 32 -0.02 -13.85 -3.00
N LYS A 33 -0.66 -13.02 -3.83
CA LYS A 33 -1.27 -13.46 -5.09
C LYS A 33 -0.25 -14.05 -6.08
N SER A 34 0.96 -13.48 -6.15
CA SER A 34 2.01 -13.93 -7.07
C SER A 34 3.17 -14.68 -6.39
N GLY A 35 3.30 -14.56 -5.06
CA GLY A 35 4.46 -15.03 -4.30
C GLY A 35 5.71 -14.15 -4.48
N SER A 36 5.59 -13.00 -5.14
CA SER A 36 6.73 -12.11 -5.41
C SER A 36 7.04 -11.23 -4.20
N THR A 37 8.33 -10.91 -4.01
CA THR A 37 8.80 -9.97 -3.00
C THR A 37 9.70 -8.93 -3.65
N PHE A 38 9.56 -7.68 -3.24
CA PHE A 38 10.27 -6.53 -3.81
C PHE A 38 10.92 -5.72 -2.69
N SER A 39 12.11 -5.19 -2.97
CA SER A 39 12.78 -4.19 -2.15
C SER A 39 12.11 -2.82 -2.26
N LYS A 40 12.46 -1.88 -1.38
CA LYS A 40 12.01 -0.48 -1.45
C LYS A 40 12.25 0.16 -2.82
N THR A 41 13.42 -0.05 -3.42
CA THR A 41 13.76 0.58 -4.72
C THR A 41 12.88 0.05 -5.85
N GLU A 42 12.65 -1.27 -5.88
CA GLU A 42 11.78 -1.89 -6.86
C GLU A 42 10.32 -1.48 -6.65
N TRP A 43 9.89 -1.44 -5.39
CA TRP A 43 8.54 -0.99 -5.03
C TRP A 43 8.32 0.49 -5.37
N ALA A 44 9.29 1.36 -5.09
CA ALA A 44 9.22 2.78 -5.40
C ALA A 44 8.95 3.02 -6.89
N SER A 45 9.72 2.37 -7.76
CA SER A 45 9.49 2.44 -9.21
C SER A 45 8.08 1.98 -9.61
N MET A 46 7.61 0.88 -9.01
CA MET A 46 6.29 0.32 -9.29
C MET A 46 5.14 1.23 -8.82
N VAL A 47 5.18 1.69 -7.57
CA VAL A 47 4.13 2.54 -7.00
C VAL A 47 4.09 3.92 -7.67
N SER A 48 5.24 4.47 -8.08
CA SER A 48 5.26 5.69 -8.89
C SER A 48 4.47 5.52 -10.18
N GLY A 49 4.75 4.47 -10.95
CA GLY A 49 4.02 4.20 -12.18
C GLY A 49 2.52 3.92 -11.96
N MET A 50 2.16 3.29 -10.84
CA MET A 50 0.75 3.11 -10.46
C MET A 50 0.08 4.46 -10.12
N MET A 51 0.71 5.30 -9.29
CA MET A 51 0.19 6.62 -8.89
C MET A 51 0.26 7.67 -10.01
N GLU A 52 0.96 7.44 -11.10
CA GLU A 52 0.87 8.28 -12.31
C GLU A 52 -0.36 7.94 -13.16
N ASN A 53 -0.87 6.71 -13.09
CA ASN A 53 -1.98 6.26 -13.93
C ASN A 53 -3.34 6.60 -13.30
N GLU A 54 -4.09 7.54 -13.88
CA GLU A 54 -5.38 8.03 -13.34
C GLU A 54 -6.43 6.92 -13.11
N LYS A 55 -6.32 5.78 -13.80
CA LYS A 55 -7.21 4.62 -13.60
C LYS A 55 -6.87 3.78 -12.37
N PHE A 56 -5.67 3.94 -11.79
CA PHE A 56 -5.34 3.35 -10.50
C PHE A 56 -5.99 4.19 -9.39
N ILE A 57 -7.00 3.63 -8.75
CA ILE A 57 -7.88 4.35 -7.81
C ILE A 57 -8.07 3.51 -6.56
N GLN A 58 -7.88 4.12 -5.39
CA GLN A 58 -8.35 3.58 -4.12
C GLN A 58 -9.78 4.06 -3.89
N GLU A 59 -10.78 3.24 -4.22
CA GLU A 59 -12.20 3.60 -4.15
C GLU A 59 -12.64 3.88 -2.71
N SER A 60 -12.18 3.03 -1.79
CA SER A 60 -12.41 3.19 -0.36
C SER A 60 -11.39 2.39 0.44
N SER A 61 -11.16 2.80 1.68
CA SER A 61 -10.36 2.04 2.62
C SER A 61 -10.89 2.15 4.04
N ARG A 62 -10.51 1.20 4.88
CA ARG A 62 -10.71 1.27 6.33
C ARG A 62 -9.50 0.71 7.05
N CYS A 63 -9.14 1.37 8.15
CA CYS A 63 -8.24 0.80 9.14
C CYS A 63 -8.98 -0.28 9.92
N ILE A 64 -8.43 -1.49 9.96
CA ILE A 64 -8.95 -2.59 10.79
C ILE A 64 -8.30 -2.54 12.17
N TYR A 65 -6.99 -2.31 12.20
CA TYR A 65 -6.21 -2.25 13.43
C TYR A 65 -4.91 -1.48 13.20
N GLU A 66 -4.50 -0.67 14.17
CA GLU A 66 -3.22 0.05 14.14
C GLU A 66 -2.68 0.16 15.57
N ASN A 67 -1.40 -0.14 15.74
CA ASN A 67 -0.62 0.17 16.93
C ASN A 67 0.84 0.48 16.52
N ASP A 68 1.76 0.53 17.49
CA ASP A 68 3.16 0.88 17.23
C ASP A 68 3.95 -0.17 16.44
N ASP A 69 3.43 -1.40 16.31
CA ASP A 69 4.12 -2.54 15.69
C ASP A 69 3.48 -3.00 14.38
N VAL A 70 2.16 -2.81 14.20
CA VAL A 70 1.41 -3.34 13.07
C VAL A 70 0.28 -2.41 12.64
N LEU A 71 0.10 -2.30 11.33
CA LEU A 71 -1.06 -1.71 10.66
C LEU A 71 -1.76 -2.78 9.81
N VAL A 72 -3.08 -2.84 9.94
CA VAL A 72 -3.94 -3.76 9.21
C VAL A 72 -5.02 -2.94 8.51
N GLN A 73 -5.04 -2.97 7.19
CA GLN A 73 -5.95 -2.18 6.36
C GLN A 73 -6.66 -3.09 5.35
N HIS A 74 -7.90 -2.71 5.03
CA HIS A 74 -8.64 -3.30 3.92
C HIS A 74 -9.10 -2.19 2.99
N ALA A 75 -8.85 -2.36 1.69
CA ALA A 75 -9.14 -1.37 0.66
C ALA A 75 -9.81 -2.02 -0.56
N PHE A 76 -10.55 -1.20 -1.30
CA PHE A 76 -11.13 -1.55 -2.60
C PHE A 76 -10.39 -0.73 -3.66
N MET A 77 -9.77 -1.40 -4.61
CA MET A 77 -8.90 -0.81 -5.61
C MET A 77 -9.44 -1.06 -7.02
N SER A 78 -9.37 -0.05 -7.89
CA SER A 78 -9.55 -0.19 -9.34
C SER A 78 -8.20 -0.05 -10.05
N TYR A 79 -7.99 -0.82 -11.12
CA TYR A 79 -6.73 -0.88 -11.85
C TYR A 79 -6.88 -0.45 -13.33
N PRO A 80 -5.76 -0.15 -14.02
CA PRO A 80 -5.81 0.31 -15.42
C PRO A 80 -6.37 -0.68 -16.44
N ASP A 81 -6.39 -1.98 -16.10
CA ASP A 81 -6.99 -3.05 -16.89
C ASP A 81 -8.50 -3.21 -16.64
N ASP A 82 -9.11 -2.21 -15.99
CA ASP A 82 -10.52 -2.14 -15.60
C ASP A 82 -10.93 -3.24 -14.58
N SER A 83 -9.96 -3.96 -14.00
CA SER A 83 -10.21 -4.88 -12.89
C SER A 83 -10.40 -4.14 -11.57
N ARG A 84 -11.13 -4.79 -10.66
CA ARG A 84 -11.36 -4.31 -9.29
C ARG A 84 -10.99 -5.40 -8.31
N GLU A 85 -10.34 -5.02 -7.21
CA GLU A 85 -9.89 -5.97 -6.19
C GLU A 85 -10.16 -5.44 -4.78
N ALA A 86 -10.57 -6.34 -3.89
CA ALA A 86 -10.51 -6.13 -2.45
C ALA A 86 -9.12 -6.53 -1.96
N VAL A 87 -8.35 -5.57 -1.47
CA VAL A 87 -6.96 -5.72 -1.05
C VAL A 87 -6.88 -5.64 0.46
N MET A 88 -6.35 -6.70 1.06
CA MET A 88 -5.92 -6.74 2.44
C MET A 88 -4.44 -6.38 2.51
N LEU A 89 -4.09 -5.44 3.39
CA LEU A 89 -2.73 -5.01 3.65
C LEU A 89 -2.41 -5.24 5.13
N VAL A 90 -1.30 -5.94 5.38
CA VAL A 90 -0.70 -6.08 6.71
C VAL A 90 0.69 -5.49 6.64
N ALA A 91 0.95 -4.46 7.45
CA ALA A 91 2.22 -3.77 7.50
C ALA A 91 2.84 -3.92 8.88
N MET A 92 4.10 -4.36 8.94
CA MET A 92 4.88 -4.33 10.17
C MET A 92 5.64 -3.01 10.26
N LEU A 93 5.74 -2.48 11.47
CA LEU A 93 6.32 -1.19 11.75
C LEU A 93 7.65 -1.32 12.50
N LYS A 94 8.56 -0.39 12.22
CA LYS A 94 9.83 -0.22 12.90
C LYS A 94 10.19 1.26 12.88
N ASP A 95 10.52 1.81 14.05
CA ASP A 95 10.90 3.21 14.21
C ASP A 95 9.84 4.19 13.65
N GLY A 96 8.55 3.83 13.78
CA GLY A 96 7.41 4.62 13.28
C GLY A 96 7.22 4.60 11.76
N LYS A 97 7.98 3.75 11.04
CA LYS A 97 7.89 3.54 9.59
C LYS A 97 7.50 2.10 9.25
N ILE A 98 7.03 1.88 8.03
CA ILE A 98 6.69 0.54 7.55
C ILE A 98 7.98 -0.18 7.15
N ILE A 99 8.30 -1.29 7.82
CA ILE A 99 9.46 -2.14 7.49
C ILE A 99 9.09 -3.28 6.55
N SER A 100 7.87 -3.81 6.65
CA SER A 100 7.38 -4.79 5.69
C SER A 100 5.91 -4.60 5.41
N MET A 101 5.49 -4.99 4.22
CA MET A 101 4.09 -4.99 3.81
C MET A 101 3.75 -6.30 3.11
N GLU A 102 2.64 -6.89 3.47
CA GLU A 102 2.09 -8.09 2.85
C GLU A 102 0.71 -7.77 2.32
N THR A 103 0.46 -8.15 1.06
CA THR A 103 -0.84 -7.92 0.43
C THR A 103 -1.47 -9.21 -0.06
N GLY A 104 -2.78 -9.32 0.17
CA GLY A 104 -3.65 -10.31 -0.46
C GLY A 104 -4.75 -9.61 -1.22
N ALA A 105 -4.98 -9.99 -2.47
CA ALA A 105 -5.98 -9.37 -3.34
C ALA A 105 -7.03 -10.39 -3.77
N THR A 106 -8.30 -10.02 -3.63
CA THR A 106 -9.46 -10.82 -4.05
C THR A 106 -10.15 -10.08 -5.19
N PRO A 107 -10.23 -10.65 -6.40
CA PRO A 107 -10.98 -10.05 -7.50
C PRO A 107 -12.45 -9.81 -7.13
N LEU A 108 -12.98 -8.67 -7.57
CA LEU A 108 -14.38 -8.29 -7.44
C LEU A 108 -14.92 -8.25 -8.86
N GLU A 109 -15.79 -9.20 -9.19
CA GLU A 109 -16.40 -9.37 -10.51
C GLU A 109 -16.95 -8.07 -11.13
#